data_AF-A0A924PS59-F1
#
_entry.id   AF-A0A924PS59-F1
#
_cell.length_a   1.000
_cell.length_b   1.000
_cell.length_c   1.000
_cell.angle_alpha   90.00
_cell.angle_beta   90.00
_cell.angle_gamma   90.00
#
_symmetry.space_group_name_H-M   'P 1'
#
loop_
_entity.id
_entity.type
_entity.pdbx_description
1 polymer ?
#
loop_
_entity_poly.entity_id
_entity_poly.type
_entity_poly.pdbx_seq_one_letter_code
_entity_poly.pdbx_strand_id
1 'polypeptide(L)'
;MDRMIYVGMAGAKMDMQRQDVLANNLANISTTGFRAELQAIRAVPVRGDGASTRVYSIETTVGYDDSQGPISTTGRPLDVALQGKSMLAVSALDGTEAYTRFGSLTVNNEGVLMTQSGLPVLGDGGPITIPQNAQASIAPDGTVSAKEASGKITGIGKLKLVTPETKLTRGEDGLFRDPGG
;
A
#
# COMPACT_ATOMS: atom_id res chain seq x y z
N MET A 1 -3.63 12.75 43.63
CA MET A 1 -4.36 13.68 42.74
C MET A 1 -3.93 13.57 41.28
N ASP A 2 -2.74 13.04 40.97
CA ASP A 2 -2.17 12.97 39.62
C ASP A 2 -2.81 11.96 38.64
N ARG A 3 -3.27 10.80 39.14
CA ARG A 3 -3.55 9.61 38.31
C ARG A 3 -4.77 9.73 37.38
N MET A 4 -5.72 10.64 37.66
CA MET A 4 -6.89 10.89 36.79
C MET A 4 -6.52 11.74 35.57
N ILE A 5 -5.57 12.67 35.73
CA ILE A 5 -5.08 13.53 34.64
C ILE A 5 -4.39 12.66 33.59
N TYR A 6 -3.59 11.68 34.01
CA TYR A 6 -2.95 10.73 33.09
C TYR A 6 -3.95 9.87 32.30
N VAL A 7 -5.07 9.47 32.91
CA VAL A 7 -6.12 8.70 32.21
C VAL A 7 -6.86 9.59 31.21
N GLY A 8 -7.22 10.82 31.60
CA GLY A 8 -7.80 11.79 30.68
C GLY A 8 -6.88 12.16 29.52
N MET A 9 -5.59 12.36 29.81
CA MET A 9 -4.55 12.64 28.81
C MET A 9 -4.36 11.45 27.85
N ALA A 10 -4.41 10.22 28.34
CA ALA A 10 -4.34 9.03 27.48
C ALA A 10 -5.53 8.97 26.52
N GLY A 11 -6.75 9.27 26.97
CA GLY A 11 -7.93 9.38 26.10
C GLY A 11 -7.77 10.49 25.06
N ALA A 12 -7.41 11.70 25.49
CA ALA A 12 -7.22 12.84 24.59
C ALA A 12 -6.14 12.59 23.53
N LYS A 13 -5.04 11.91 23.90
CA LYS A 13 -4.00 11.50 22.95
C LYS A 13 -4.55 10.56 21.87
N MET A 14 -5.35 9.57 22.26
CA MET A 14 -5.96 8.64 21.31
C MET A 14 -6.96 9.33 20.39
N ASP A 15 -7.72 10.31 20.90
CA ASP A 15 -8.63 11.13 20.08
C ASP A 15 -7.86 11.97 19.04
N MET A 16 -6.71 12.55 19.42
CA MET A 16 -5.84 13.26 18.47
C MET A 16 -5.32 12.32 17.38
N GLN A 17 -4.79 11.14 17.75
CA GLN A 17 -4.33 10.15 16.78
C GLN A 17 -5.45 9.72 15.82
N ARG A 18 -6.68 9.57 16.33
CA ARG A 18 -7.85 9.26 15.50
C ARG A 18 -8.17 10.38 14.52
N GLN A 19 -8.06 11.64 14.93
CA GLN A 19 -8.24 12.78 14.03
C GLN A 19 -7.17 12.78 12.92
N ASP A 20 -5.92 12.48 13.25
CA ASP A 20 -4.83 12.40 12.28
C ASP A 20 -5.08 11.30 11.23
N VAL A 21 -5.51 10.10 11.66
CA VAL A 21 -5.86 9.00 10.76
C VAL A 21 -7.05 9.37 9.86
N LEU A 22 -8.09 9.99 10.42
CA LEU A 22 -9.25 10.42 9.63
C LEU A 22 -8.88 11.50 8.61
N ALA A 23 -8.04 12.47 9.01
CA ALA A 23 -7.56 13.51 8.11
C ALA A 23 -6.71 12.91 6.97
N ASN A 24 -5.84 11.94 7.28
CA ASN A 24 -5.05 11.24 6.27
C ASN A 24 -5.93 10.47 5.27
N ASN A 25 -6.94 9.74 5.77
CA ASN A 25 -7.88 9.02 4.93
C ASN A 25 -8.70 9.96 4.04
N LEU A 26 -9.13 11.11 4.58
CA LEU A 26 -9.88 12.10 3.81
C LEU A 26 -9.02 12.76 2.73
N ALA A 27 -7.78 13.09 3.04
CA ALA A 27 -6.83 13.67 2.08
C ALA A 27 -6.53 12.71 0.90
N ASN A 28 -6.61 11.41 1.14
CA ASN A 28 -6.31 10.37 0.15
C ASN A 28 -7.55 9.72 -0.47
N ILE A 29 -8.74 10.28 -0.29
CA ILE A 29 -9.99 9.70 -0.82
C ILE A 29 -9.99 9.57 -2.35
N SER A 30 -9.27 10.47 -3.05
CA SER A 30 -9.12 10.48 -4.51
C SER A 30 -7.82 9.82 -4.99
N THR A 31 -7.00 9.32 -4.07
CA THR A 31 -5.72 8.68 -4.39
C THR A 31 -5.97 7.26 -4.88
N THR A 32 -5.69 6.98 -6.16
CA THR A 32 -5.92 5.67 -6.78
C THR A 32 -5.16 4.56 -6.05
N GLY A 33 -5.84 3.51 -5.62
CA GLY A 33 -5.21 2.40 -4.91
C GLY A 33 -4.89 2.66 -3.45
N PHE A 34 -5.22 3.84 -2.90
CA PHE A 34 -5.10 4.08 -1.46
C PHE A 34 -5.99 3.12 -0.67
N ARG A 35 -5.47 2.59 0.44
CA ARG A 35 -6.21 1.76 1.39
C ARG A 35 -6.37 2.55 2.68
N ALA A 36 -7.62 2.78 3.08
CA ALA A 36 -7.93 3.52 4.28
C ALA A 36 -7.30 2.86 5.50
N GLU A 37 -6.64 3.66 6.32
CA GLU A 37 -6.06 3.20 7.58
C GLU A 37 -7.18 3.00 8.60
N LEU A 38 -7.15 1.84 9.25
CA LEU A 38 -8.08 1.47 10.31
C LEU A 38 -7.33 1.54 11.63
N GLN A 39 -7.85 2.36 12.55
CA GLN A 39 -7.34 2.45 13.90
C GLN A 39 -8.34 1.82 14.87
N ALA A 40 -7.86 0.91 15.72
CA ALA A 40 -8.63 0.42 16.84
C ALA A 40 -8.02 0.90 18.16
N ILE A 41 -8.88 1.34 19.07
CA ILE A 41 -8.49 1.75 20.41
C ILE A 41 -9.06 0.73 21.37
N ARG A 42 -8.23 0.21 22.28
CA ARG A 42 -8.68 -0.74 23.29
C ARG A 42 -8.49 -0.19 24.69
N ALA A 43 -9.52 -0.42 25.49
CA ALA A 43 -9.52 -0.22 26.93
C ALA A 43 -8.74 -1.35 27.60
N VAL A 44 -7.61 -1.03 28.24
CA VAL A 44 -6.81 -1.97 29.04
C VAL A 44 -6.93 -1.62 30.52
N PRO A 45 -7.46 -2.51 31.38
CA PRO A 45 -7.62 -2.24 32.80
C PRO A 45 -6.27 -2.10 33.49
N VAL A 46 -6.15 -1.11 34.39
CA VAL A 46 -4.96 -0.93 35.22
C VAL A 46 -4.94 -2.00 36.30
N ARG A 47 -3.92 -2.87 36.30
CA ARG A 47 -3.72 -3.87 37.35
C ARG A 47 -3.00 -3.24 38.54
N GLY A 48 -3.56 -3.35 39.74
CA GLY A 48 -2.99 -2.91 41.02
C GLY A 48 -3.87 -3.30 42.20
N ASP A 49 -3.38 -3.16 43.44
CA ASP A 49 -4.16 -3.44 44.64
C ASP A 49 -5.33 -2.44 44.78
N GLY A 50 -6.56 -2.95 44.71
CA GLY A 50 -7.81 -2.18 44.78
C GLY A 50 -8.83 -2.54 43.68
N ALA A 51 -9.96 -1.84 43.65
CA ALA A 51 -11.01 -2.08 42.66
C ALA A 51 -10.54 -1.79 41.21
N SER A 52 -10.81 -2.70 40.28
CA SER A 52 -10.40 -2.67 38.86
C SER A 52 -11.19 -1.68 37.99
N THR A 53 -11.63 -0.55 38.54
CA THR A 53 -12.48 0.43 37.86
C THR A 53 -11.72 1.42 36.97
N ARG A 54 -10.41 1.25 36.79
CA ARG A 54 -9.54 2.16 36.01
C ARG A 54 -9.05 1.48 34.74
N VAL A 55 -9.08 2.22 33.64
CA VAL A 55 -8.76 1.71 32.31
C VAL A 55 -7.86 2.73 31.60
N TYR A 56 -6.73 2.29 31.04
CA TYR A 56 -5.96 3.04 30.06
C TYR A 56 -6.50 2.75 28.67
N SER A 57 -6.61 3.78 27.83
CA SER A 57 -6.77 3.57 26.39
C SER A 57 -5.37 3.33 25.80
N ILE A 58 -5.12 2.13 25.29
CA ILE A 58 -3.89 1.80 24.58
C ILE A 58 -4.25 1.63 23.10
N GLU A 59 -3.42 2.21 22.24
CA GLU A 59 -3.53 2.04 20.80
C GLU A 59 -3.34 0.56 20.44
N THR A 60 -4.22 -0.01 19.64
CA THR A 60 -4.10 -1.42 19.25
C THR A 60 -4.42 -1.60 17.78
N THR A 61 -3.45 -2.16 17.06
CA THR A 61 -3.59 -2.66 15.68
C THR A 61 -3.98 -1.58 14.67
N VAL A 62 -2.97 -0.89 14.15
CA VAL A 62 -3.08 -0.20 12.87
C VAL A 62 -3.29 -1.26 11.79
N GLY A 63 -4.37 -1.11 11.04
CA GLY A 63 -4.69 -1.97 9.91
C GLY A 63 -5.06 -1.14 8.70
N TYR A 64 -5.48 -1.80 7.64
CA TYR A 64 -6.05 -1.16 6.47
C TYR A 64 -7.34 -1.86 6.07
N ASP A 65 -8.20 -1.12 5.37
CA ASP A 65 -9.38 -1.64 4.69
C ASP A 65 -8.97 -2.37 3.40
N ASP A 66 -9.24 -3.68 3.32
CA ASP A 66 -8.94 -4.53 2.17
C ASP A 66 -10.09 -4.59 1.15
N SER A 67 -11.20 -3.90 1.41
CA SER A 67 -12.35 -3.85 0.51
C SER A 67 -12.00 -3.19 -0.82
N GLN A 68 -12.49 -3.74 -1.94
CA GLN A 68 -12.21 -3.17 -3.26
C GLN A 68 -13.03 -1.88 -3.48
N GLY A 69 -12.34 -0.78 -3.74
CA GLY A 69 -12.97 0.47 -4.15
C GLY A 69 -13.47 0.45 -5.60
N PRO A 70 -14.23 1.48 -6.02
CA PRO A 70 -14.70 1.60 -7.40
C PRO A 70 -13.53 1.65 -8.39
N ILE A 71 -13.68 1.00 -9.54
CA ILE A 71 -12.69 1.00 -10.61
C ILE A 71 -13.14 1.98 -11.69
N SER A 72 -12.23 2.88 -12.09
CA SER A 72 -12.44 3.81 -13.21
C SER A 72 -11.44 3.48 -14.32
N THR A 73 -11.92 3.51 -15.57
CA THR A 73 -11.06 3.27 -16.73
C THR A 73 -10.43 4.59 -17.17
N THR A 74 -9.09 4.63 -17.28
CA THR A 74 -8.36 5.86 -17.64
C THR A 74 -7.98 5.92 -19.11
N GLY A 75 -8.01 4.79 -19.83
CA GLY A 75 -7.58 4.68 -21.23
C GLY A 75 -6.06 4.68 -21.44
N ARG A 76 -5.26 4.77 -20.36
CA ARG A 76 -3.79 4.70 -20.45
C ARG A 76 -3.33 3.24 -20.40
N PRO A 77 -2.40 2.82 -21.28
CA PRO A 77 -1.95 1.43 -21.38
C PRO A 77 -1.13 0.95 -20.18
N LEU A 78 -0.64 1.87 -19.35
CA LEU A 78 0.17 1.59 -18.15
C LEU A 78 -0.60 1.82 -16.85
N ASP A 79 -1.91 2.07 -16.93
CA ASP A 79 -2.77 2.12 -15.76
C ASP A 79 -3.41 0.75 -15.55
N VAL A 80 -3.06 0.08 -14.46
CA VAL A 80 -3.49 -1.29 -14.17
C VAL A 80 -4.41 -1.29 -12.95
N ALA A 81 -5.64 -1.77 -13.13
CA ALA A 81 -6.52 -2.09 -12.03
C ALA A 81 -6.37 -3.56 -11.64
N LEU A 82 -5.79 -3.80 -10.48
CA LEU A 82 -5.62 -5.15 -9.95
C LEU A 82 -6.97 -5.69 -9.43
N GLN A 83 -7.22 -7.00 -9.52
CA GLN A 83 -8.50 -7.61 -9.10
C GLN A 83 -8.41 -8.29 -7.73
N GLY A 84 -9.51 -8.28 -6.98
CA GLY A 84 -9.59 -8.94 -5.67
C GLY A 84 -8.59 -8.39 -4.65
N LYS A 85 -7.91 -9.29 -3.93
CA LYS A 85 -6.93 -8.96 -2.88
C LYS A 85 -5.48 -8.95 -3.37
N SER A 86 -5.26 -9.00 -4.68
CA SER A 86 -3.91 -8.99 -5.25
C SER A 86 -3.17 -7.70 -4.92
N MET A 87 -1.85 -7.75 -4.90
CA MET A 87 -0.98 -6.61 -4.69
C MET A 87 0.13 -6.67 -5.73
N LEU A 88 0.55 -5.51 -6.24
CA LEU A 88 1.68 -5.39 -7.14
C LEU A 88 2.98 -5.38 -6.33
N ALA A 89 3.95 -6.21 -6.71
CA ALA A 89 5.27 -6.19 -6.12
C ALA A 89 6.12 -5.04 -6.71
N VAL A 90 6.78 -4.31 -5.82
CA VAL A 90 7.69 -3.21 -6.14
C VAL A 90 8.97 -3.34 -5.33
N SER A 91 10.06 -2.77 -5.83
CA SER A 91 11.27 -2.60 -5.04
C SER A 91 11.12 -1.33 -4.19
N ALA A 92 11.21 -1.50 -2.87
CA ALA A 92 11.34 -0.37 -1.96
C ALA A 92 12.71 0.31 -2.09
N LEU A 93 12.88 1.48 -1.48
CA LEU A 93 14.11 2.28 -1.56
C LEU A 93 15.31 1.59 -0.89
N ASP A 94 15.06 0.69 0.06
CA ASP A 94 16.06 -0.14 0.72
C ASP A 94 16.43 -1.40 -0.11
N GLY A 95 15.83 -1.57 -1.28
CA GLY A 95 16.02 -2.72 -2.16
C GLY A 95 15.20 -3.95 -1.77
N THR A 96 14.38 -3.88 -0.71
CA THR A 96 13.50 -4.98 -0.31
C THR A 96 12.26 -5.05 -1.21
N GLU A 97 11.68 -6.25 -1.31
CA GLU A 97 10.39 -6.42 -1.97
C GLU A 97 9.28 -5.89 -1.05
N ALA A 98 8.44 -5.03 -1.60
CA ALA A 98 7.26 -4.51 -0.93
C ALA A 98 6.08 -4.52 -1.90
N TYR A 99 4.88 -4.33 -1.36
CA TYR A 99 3.65 -4.49 -2.11
C TYR A 99 2.84 -3.20 -2.14
N THR A 100 2.14 -2.99 -3.25
CA THR A 100 1.31 -1.81 -3.45
C THR A 100 0.05 -2.12 -4.24
N ARG A 101 -0.95 -1.25 -4.10
CA ARG A 101 -2.16 -1.26 -4.93
C ARG A 101 -2.14 -0.11 -5.96
N PHE A 102 -1.10 0.71 -5.95
CA PHE A 102 -0.89 1.76 -6.93
C PHE A 102 -0.64 1.17 -8.32
N GLY A 103 -1.58 1.39 -9.22
CA GLY A 103 -1.55 0.88 -10.59
C GLY A 103 -1.20 1.91 -11.66
N SER A 104 -0.88 3.17 -11.29
CA SER A 104 -0.42 4.20 -12.22
C SER A 104 1.08 4.00 -12.46
N LEU A 105 1.43 3.42 -13.61
CA LEU A 105 2.80 3.09 -13.96
C LEU A 105 3.35 4.02 -15.03
N THR A 106 4.66 4.19 -15.03
CA THR A 106 5.41 4.97 -16.01
C THR A 106 6.73 4.29 -16.32
N VAL A 107 7.29 4.58 -17.49
CA VAL A 107 8.65 4.16 -17.84
C VAL A 107 9.59 5.32 -17.60
N ASN A 108 10.69 5.10 -16.90
CA ASN A 108 11.69 6.14 -16.67
C ASN A 108 12.65 6.27 -17.87
N ASN A 109 13.60 7.21 -17.81
CA ASN A 109 14.58 7.45 -18.88
C ASN A 109 15.53 6.26 -19.12
N GLU A 110 15.68 5.38 -18.14
CA GLU A 110 16.52 4.17 -18.21
C GLU A 110 15.75 2.98 -18.80
N GLY A 111 14.46 3.17 -19.11
CA GLY A 111 13.58 2.11 -19.61
C GLY A 111 12.94 1.26 -18.51
N VAL A 112 13.16 1.57 -17.23
CA VAL A 112 12.59 0.80 -16.12
C VAL A 112 11.13 1.17 -15.92
N LEU A 113 10.26 0.17 -15.79
CA LEU A 113 8.86 0.35 -15.39
C LEU A 113 8.80 0.68 -13.89
N MET A 114 8.21 1.81 -13.54
CA MET A 114 8.13 2.32 -12.18
C MET A 114 6.71 2.78 -11.86
N THR A 115 6.38 2.84 -10.58
CA THR A 115 5.20 3.57 -10.12
C THR A 115 5.40 5.08 -10.32
N GLN A 116 4.32 5.86 -10.25
CA GLN A 116 4.40 7.32 -10.27
C GLN A 116 5.19 7.91 -9.09
N SER A 117 5.33 7.15 -7.99
CA SER A 117 6.20 7.50 -6.85
C SER A 117 7.68 7.16 -7.05
N GLY A 118 8.06 6.62 -8.22
CA GLY A 118 9.45 6.30 -8.54
C GLY A 118 9.95 4.98 -7.97
N LEU A 119 9.07 4.02 -7.67
CA LEU A 119 9.45 2.69 -7.19
C LEU A 119 9.49 1.71 -8.38
N PRO A 120 10.59 0.97 -8.61
CA PRO A 120 10.65 -0.04 -9.66
C PRO A 120 9.58 -1.12 -9.48
N VAL A 121 8.88 -1.45 -10.56
CA VAL A 121 7.90 -2.54 -10.56
C VAL A 121 8.61 -3.86 -10.80
N LEU A 122 8.31 -4.85 -9.96
CA LEU A 122 8.88 -6.18 -10.05
C LEU A 122 8.02 -7.09 -10.94
N GLY A 123 8.70 -7.85 -11.78
CA GLY A 123 8.16 -9.00 -12.50
C GLY A 123 8.74 -10.31 -12.00
N ASP A 124 8.44 -11.40 -12.70
CA ASP A 124 8.90 -12.75 -12.35
C ASP A 124 10.45 -12.88 -12.24
N GLY A 125 11.19 -12.03 -12.96
CA GLY A 125 12.66 -12.03 -13.00
C GLY A 125 13.33 -10.81 -12.35
N GLY A 126 12.61 -10.00 -11.58
CA GLY A 126 13.11 -8.73 -11.02
C GLY A 126 12.51 -7.50 -11.70
N PRO A 127 13.14 -6.30 -11.61
CA PRO A 127 12.62 -5.07 -12.20
C PRO A 127 12.37 -5.20 -13.71
N ILE A 128 11.23 -4.68 -14.16
CA ILE A 128 10.85 -4.77 -15.58
C ILE A 128 11.51 -3.64 -16.37
N THR A 129 12.38 -4.00 -17.32
CA THR A 129 13.07 -3.06 -18.20
C THR A 129 12.54 -3.16 -19.63
N ILE A 130 12.05 -2.04 -20.13
CA ILE A 130 11.48 -1.85 -21.46
C ILE A 130 12.58 -1.26 -22.37
N PRO A 131 12.78 -1.83 -23.58
CA PRO A 131 13.74 -1.29 -24.54
C PRO A 131 13.47 0.19 -24.87
N GLN A 132 14.54 0.95 -25.09
CA GLN A 132 14.41 2.34 -25.52
C GLN A 132 13.66 2.43 -26.86
N ASN A 133 12.87 3.51 -27.02
CA ASN A 133 12.03 3.75 -28.19
C ASN A 133 10.93 2.69 -28.45
N ALA A 134 10.55 1.92 -27.43
CA ALA A 134 9.42 1.02 -27.50
C ALA A 134 8.21 1.55 -26.71
N GLN A 135 7.01 1.26 -27.21
CA GLN A 135 5.76 1.53 -26.51
C GLN A 135 5.39 0.32 -25.65
N ALA A 136 5.31 0.52 -24.34
CA ALA A 136 4.91 -0.55 -23.42
C ALA A 136 3.39 -0.69 -23.33
N SER A 137 2.93 -1.93 -23.24
CA SER A 137 1.54 -2.29 -22.96
C SER A 137 1.49 -3.46 -22.00
N ILE A 138 0.42 -3.50 -21.20
CA ILE A 138 0.19 -4.53 -20.19
C ILE A 138 -1.12 -5.23 -20.54
N ALA A 139 -1.06 -6.54 -20.74
CA ALA A 139 -2.22 -7.37 -21.01
C ALA A 139 -3.00 -7.68 -19.71
N PRO A 140 -4.29 -8.08 -19.80
CA PRO A 140 -5.12 -8.37 -18.62
C PRO A 140 -4.59 -9.49 -17.71
N ASP A 141 -3.76 -10.38 -18.25
CA ASP A 141 -3.08 -11.44 -17.51
C ASP A 141 -1.82 -10.95 -16.76
N GLY A 142 -1.45 -9.68 -16.93
CA GLY A 142 -0.25 -9.07 -16.35
C GLY A 142 0.99 -9.16 -17.25
N THR A 143 0.88 -9.72 -18.47
CA THR A 143 2.01 -9.81 -19.39
C THR A 143 2.38 -8.41 -19.90
N VAL A 144 3.63 -8.02 -19.72
CA VAL A 144 4.21 -6.76 -20.21
C VAL A 144 4.86 -7.01 -21.56
N SER A 145 4.45 -6.24 -22.56
CA SER A 145 5.01 -6.30 -23.90
C SER A 145 5.49 -4.91 -24.35
N ALA A 146 6.50 -4.90 -25.20
CA ALA A 146 7.05 -3.69 -25.79
C ALA A 146 6.89 -3.76 -27.31
N LYS A 147 6.28 -2.73 -27.88
CA LYS A 147 6.15 -2.54 -29.32
C LYS A 147 7.22 -1.57 -29.81
N GLU A 148 8.19 -2.06 -30.57
CA GLU A 148 9.23 -1.25 -31.18
C GLU A 148 8.67 -0.39 -32.33
N ALA A 149 9.41 0.65 -32.74
CA ALA A 149 9.07 1.46 -33.91
C ALA A 149 8.97 0.65 -35.22
N SER A 150 9.66 -0.50 -35.31
CA SER A 150 9.57 -1.47 -36.40
C SER A 150 8.20 -2.18 -36.50
N GLY A 151 7.35 -2.03 -35.48
CA GLY A 151 6.08 -2.74 -35.35
C GLY A 151 6.19 -4.12 -34.71
N LYS A 152 7.42 -4.60 -34.44
CA LYS A 152 7.65 -5.86 -33.72
C LYS A 152 7.19 -5.72 -32.26
N ILE A 153 6.42 -6.70 -31.79
CA ILE A 153 5.99 -6.82 -30.40
C ILE A 153 6.85 -7.89 -29.75
N THR A 154 7.51 -7.55 -28.64
CA THR A 154 8.34 -8.46 -27.86
C THR A 154 7.77 -8.55 -26.44
N GLY A 155 7.58 -9.76 -25.92
CA GLY A 155 7.22 -9.97 -24.51
C GLY A 155 8.42 -9.69 -23.62
N ILE A 156 8.27 -8.77 -22.65
CA ILE A 156 9.33 -8.37 -21.72
C ILE A 156 9.30 -9.22 -20.46
N GLY A 157 8.09 -9.52 -19.96
CA GLY A 157 7.91 -10.29 -18.74
C GLY A 157 6.46 -10.23 -18.28
N LYS A 158 6.22 -10.57 -17.02
CA LYS A 158 4.91 -10.53 -16.39
C LYS A 158 5.02 -9.80 -15.05
N LEU A 159 4.01 -8.99 -14.73
CA LEU A 159 3.93 -8.31 -13.44
C LEU A 159 3.86 -9.35 -12.31
N LYS A 160 4.69 -9.18 -11.29
CA LYS A 160 4.63 -10.03 -10.09
C LYS A 160 3.49 -9.54 -9.22
N LEU A 161 2.47 -10.39 -9.10
CA LEU A 161 1.30 -10.15 -8.26
C LEU A 161 1.29 -11.12 -7.10
N VAL A 162 1.06 -10.60 -5.90
CA VAL A 162 0.94 -11.41 -4.68
C VAL A 162 -0.48 -11.30 -4.15
N THR A 163 -1.11 -12.44 -3.88
CA THR A 163 -2.36 -12.49 -3.12
C THR A 163 -2.02 -13.01 -1.74
N PRO A 164 -1.92 -12.13 -0.73
CA PRO A 164 -1.42 -12.53 0.58
C PRO A 164 -2.44 -13.42 1.30
N GLU A 165 -1.99 -14.53 1.88
CA GLU A 165 -2.82 -15.43 2.69
C GLU A 165 -3.07 -14.86 4.09
N THR A 166 -2.11 -14.08 4.59
CA THR A 166 -2.15 -13.37 5.87
C THR A 166 -2.28 -11.87 5.65
N LYS A 167 -2.68 -11.12 6.67
CA LYS A 167 -2.80 -9.65 6.54
C LYS A 167 -1.41 -9.02 6.53
N LEU A 168 -1.10 -8.30 5.46
CA LEU A 168 0.15 -7.56 5.33
C LEU A 168 0.22 -6.42 6.36
N THR A 169 1.43 -6.03 6.73
CA THR A 169 1.69 -4.85 7.55
C THR A 169 1.90 -3.65 6.64
N ARG A 170 1.26 -2.52 6.95
CA ARG A 170 1.49 -1.26 6.24
C ARG A 170 2.64 -0.51 6.91
N GLY A 171 3.66 -0.14 6.14
CA GLY A 171 4.76 0.71 6.59
C GLY A 171 4.38 2.19 6.55
N GLU A 172 5.19 3.03 7.20
CA GLU A 172 5.05 4.49 7.17
C GLU A 172 5.23 5.09 5.76
N ASP A 173 5.94 4.37 4.89
CA ASP A 173 6.10 4.67 3.47
C ASP A 173 4.85 4.36 2.62
N GLY A 174 3.80 3.83 3.24
CA GLY A 174 2.56 3.43 2.58
C GLY A 174 2.64 2.13 1.79
N LEU A 175 3.79 1.44 1.82
CA LEU A 175 3.96 0.13 1.22
C LEU A 175 3.55 -0.98 2.20
N PHE A 176 3.20 -2.14 1.65
CA PHE A 176 2.79 -3.31 2.41
C PHE A 176 3.88 -4.36 2.41
N ARG A 177 4.11 -5.02 3.55
CA ARG A 177 5.15 -6.05 3.72
C ARG A 177 4.57 -7.26 4.44
N ASP A 178 5.21 -8.41 4.26
CA ASP A 178 4.85 -9.59 5.03
C ASP A 178 5.22 -9.33 6.52
N PRO A 179 4.36 -9.65 7.49
CA PRO A 179 4.71 -9.57 8.91
C PRO A 179 5.97 -10.36 9.31
N GLY A 180 6.45 -11.29 8.47
CA GLY A 180 7.67 -12.08 8.70
C GLY A 180 9.01 -11.45 8.26
N GLY A 181 8.98 -10.34 7.51
CA GLY A 181 10.18 -9.76 6.87
C GLY A 181 10.46 -10.32 5.49
#